data_AF-A0A7C2KD30-F1
#
_entry.id   AF-A0A7C2KD30-F1
#
_cell.length_a   1.000
_cell.length_b   1.000
_cell.length_c   1.000
_cell.angle_alpha   90.00
_cell.angle_beta   90.00
_cell.angle_gamma   90.00
#
_symmetry.space_group_name_H-M   'P 1'
#
loop_
_entity.id
_entity.type
_entity.pdbx_description
1 polymer ?
#
loop_
_entity_poly.entity_id
_entity_poly.type
_entity_poly.pdbx_seq_one_letter_code
_entity_poly.pdbx_strand_id
1 'polypeptide(L)'
;MPRLEQVFVGCPFQSSVRKNYDRLKLELEAQTPLRVVLADTASLTSTDDLLEHITALIRDSAACLFDATGANPNVSLEVGIAHALPTDFLLTISTRRPPVAGRARRGRRTTPDRPLIADLQGRNRIEYKTYRSLKDQVLRRYLAGLPYLRRWHEFEKNHRSHAPLALGVLHEIRASGRTTRPRLDAILSATGVSVTALTAALTRYRLVTVRSGRDGGYFYPSK
;
A
#
# COMPACT_ATOMS: atom_id res chain seq x y z
N MET A 1 -6.96 12.79 -8.16
CA MET A 1 -6.11 13.38 -7.10
C MET A 1 -5.57 12.23 -6.27
N PRO A 2 -4.28 12.23 -5.90
CA PRO A 2 -3.69 11.11 -5.17
C PRO A 2 -4.31 10.96 -3.77
N ARG A 3 -4.72 9.74 -3.45
CA ARG A 3 -5.19 9.28 -2.14
C ARG A 3 -3.98 9.03 -1.26
N LEU A 4 -3.83 9.86 -0.22
CA LEU A 4 -2.64 9.90 0.63
C LEU A 4 -2.46 8.64 1.47
N GLU A 5 -3.55 7.92 1.70
CA GLU A 5 -3.61 6.66 2.44
C GLU A 5 -3.38 5.42 1.56
N GLN A 6 -3.37 5.56 0.24
CA GLN A 6 -3.36 4.41 -0.67
C GLN A 6 -1.95 4.11 -1.20
N VAL A 7 -1.57 2.83 -1.17
CA VAL A 7 -0.35 2.31 -1.79
C VAL A 7 -0.72 1.25 -2.81
N PHE A 8 -0.26 1.44 -4.05
CA PHE A 8 -0.40 0.45 -5.10
C PHE A 8 0.74 -0.58 -5.03
N VAL A 9 0.43 -1.84 -5.25
CA VAL A 9 1.40 -2.93 -5.28
C VAL A 9 1.21 -3.76 -6.54
N GLY A 10 2.15 -3.64 -7.46
CA GLY A 10 2.32 -4.51 -8.61
C GLY A 10 3.25 -5.66 -8.25
N CYS A 11 2.78 -6.90 -8.35
CA CYS A 11 3.63 -8.06 -8.08
C CYS A 11 3.26 -9.26 -8.96
N PRO A 12 4.21 -10.17 -9.24
CA PRO A 12 3.94 -11.36 -10.04
C PRO A 12 2.92 -12.29 -9.37
N PHE A 13 2.11 -12.99 -10.17
CA PHE A 13 1.17 -14.01 -9.71
C PHE A 13 1.80 -15.29 -9.16
N GLN A 14 3.13 -15.40 -9.21
CA GLN A 14 3.82 -16.56 -8.67
C GLN A 14 3.53 -16.67 -7.17
N SER A 15 2.94 -17.80 -6.76
CA SER A 15 2.46 -18.02 -5.39
C SER A 15 3.52 -17.76 -4.31
N SER A 16 4.80 -18.00 -4.62
CA SER A 16 5.93 -17.78 -3.72
C SER A 16 6.19 -16.30 -3.43
N VAL A 17 5.89 -15.41 -4.37
CA VAL A 17 6.03 -13.95 -4.27
C VAL A 17 4.72 -13.34 -3.79
N ARG A 18 3.60 -13.67 -4.44
CA ARG A 18 2.27 -13.12 -4.15
C ARG A 18 1.87 -13.28 -2.68
N LYS A 19 2.10 -14.45 -2.07
CA LYS A 19 1.81 -14.69 -0.65
C LYS A 19 2.50 -13.71 0.31
N ASN A 20 3.68 -13.19 -0.06
CA ASN A 20 4.38 -12.22 0.77
C ASN A 20 3.66 -10.88 0.74
N TYR A 21 3.10 -10.48 -0.41
CA TYR A 21 2.35 -9.24 -0.55
C TYR A 21 0.93 -9.33 0.00
N ASP A 22 0.26 -10.48 -0.12
CA ASP A 22 -1.03 -10.70 0.56
C ASP A 22 -0.84 -10.59 2.08
N ARG A 23 0.22 -11.21 2.61
CA ARG A 23 0.57 -11.10 4.03
C ARG A 23 0.96 -9.66 4.40
N LEU A 24 1.74 -8.97 3.56
CA LEU A 24 2.10 -7.57 3.78
C LEU A 24 0.86 -6.68 3.84
N LYS A 25 -0.07 -6.84 2.90
CA LYS A 25 -1.36 -6.13 2.88
C LYS A 25 -2.11 -6.36 4.18
N LEU A 26 -2.31 -7.62 4.57
CA LEU A 26 -3.04 -7.96 5.80
C LEU A 26 -2.39 -7.33 7.03
N GLU A 27 -1.07 -7.47 7.19
CA GLU A 27 -0.37 -6.92 8.36
C GLU A 27 -0.35 -5.38 8.36
N LEU A 28 -0.16 -4.73 7.21
CA LEU A 28 -0.14 -3.27 7.10
C LEU A 28 -1.52 -2.66 7.35
N GLU A 29 -2.56 -3.21 6.74
CA GLU A 29 -3.92 -2.72 6.93
C GLU A 29 -4.41 -3.00 8.35
N ALA A 30 -3.93 -4.06 9.02
CA ALA A 30 -4.26 -4.29 10.42
C ALA A 30 -3.55 -3.34 11.41
N GLN A 31 -2.39 -2.78 11.03
CA GLN A 31 -1.53 -2.00 11.94
C GLN A 31 -1.55 -0.50 11.64
N THR A 32 -2.00 -0.11 10.45
CA THR A 32 -1.87 1.25 9.94
C THR A 32 -3.11 1.65 9.14
N PRO A 33 -3.39 2.97 9.01
CA PRO A 33 -4.50 3.44 8.22
C PRO A 33 -4.23 3.40 6.71
N LEU A 34 -3.11 2.84 6.27
CA LEU A 34 -2.83 2.66 4.85
C LEU A 34 -3.77 1.62 4.23
N ARG A 35 -4.20 1.89 3.00
CA ARG A 35 -4.88 0.95 2.11
C ARG A 35 -3.86 0.40 1.12
N VAL A 36 -3.72 -0.91 1.06
CA VAL A 36 -2.83 -1.58 0.09
C VAL A 36 -3.70 -2.16 -1.02
N VAL A 37 -3.48 -1.72 -2.25
CA VAL A 37 -4.20 -2.21 -3.44
C VAL A 37 -3.26 -3.08 -4.26
N LEU A 38 -3.63 -4.34 -4.46
CA LEU A 38 -2.89 -5.27 -5.32
C LEU A 38 -3.51 -5.22 -6.73
N ALA A 39 -2.66 -5.20 -7.76
CA ALA A 39 -3.06 -5.02 -9.18
C ALA A 39 -4.15 -5.98 -9.69
N ASP A 40 -4.38 -7.09 -9.01
CA ASP A 40 -5.21 -8.23 -9.43
C ASP A 40 -6.45 -8.45 -8.55
N THR A 41 -6.74 -7.51 -7.66
CA THR A 41 -7.97 -7.58 -6.85
C THR A 41 -9.19 -6.96 -7.54
N ALA A 42 -9.08 -6.57 -8.81
CA ALA A 42 -10.19 -6.00 -9.57
C ALA A 42 -10.90 -7.10 -10.38
N SER A 43 -12.12 -7.42 -9.96
CA SER A 43 -13.08 -8.26 -10.69
C SER A 43 -13.59 -7.54 -11.95
N LEU A 44 -12.70 -7.27 -12.90
CA LEU A 44 -13.04 -6.64 -14.17
C LEU A 44 -13.23 -7.73 -15.24
N THR A 45 -14.43 -7.76 -15.81
CA THR A 45 -14.87 -8.72 -16.84
C THR A 45 -14.34 -8.38 -18.24
N SER A 46 -13.72 -7.21 -18.44
CA SER A 46 -13.13 -6.80 -19.72
C SER A 46 -11.65 -6.41 -19.56
N THR A 47 -10.83 -6.75 -20.55
CA THR A 47 -9.38 -6.48 -20.56
C THR A 47 -9.07 -5.01 -20.88
N ASP A 48 -9.94 -4.33 -21.63
CA ASP A 48 -9.77 -2.93 -22.01
C ASP A 48 -9.92 -2.00 -20.79
N ASP A 49 -10.85 -2.32 -19.88
CA ASP A 49 -11.02 -1.58 -18.63
C ASP A 49 -9.88 -1.82 -17.64
N LEU A 50 -9.16 -2.94 -17.77
CA LEU A 50 -8.13 -3.33 -16.80
C LEU A 50 -6.92 -2.37 -16.83
N LEU A 51 -6.44 -1.99 -18.02
CA LEU A 51 -5.29 -1.11 -18.15
C LEU A 51 -5.62 0.31 -17.67
N GLU A 52 -6.81 0.82 -18.03
CA GLU A 52 -7.30 2.10 -17.54
C GLU A 52 -7.44 2.08 -16.02
N HIS A 53 -7.99 1.00 -15.47
CA HIS A 53 -8.14 0.83 -14.03
C HIS A 53 -6.80 0.80 -13.30
N ILE A 54 -5.83 0.01 -13.78
CA ILE A 54 -4.48 -0.05 -13.20
C ILE A 54 -3.81 1.33 -13.28
N THR A 55 -3.93 2.02 -14.41
CA THR A 55 -3.39 3.38 -14.59
C THR A 55 -4.01 4.35 -13.59
N ALA A 56 -5.33 4.28 -13.39
CA ALA A 56 -6.03 5.09 -12.40
C ALA A 56 -5.56 4.76 -10.97
N LEU A 57 -5.39 3.48 -10.63
CA LEU A 57 -4.88 3.06 -9.32
C LEU A 57 -3.45 3.55 -9.06
N ILE A 58 -2.56 3.46 -10.05
CA ILE A 58 -1.18 3.98 -9.95
C ILE A 58 -1.22 5.51 -9.75
N ARG A 59 -1.98 6.23 -10.57
CA ARG A 59 -2.14 7.68 -10.50
C ARG A 59 -2.71 8.16 -9.17
N ASP A 60 -3.71 7.43 -8.65
CA ASP A 60 -4.42 7.80 -7.44
C ASP A 60 -3.74 7.30 -6.17
N SER A 61 -2.63 6.56 -6.24
CA SER A 61 -1.91 6.11 -5.05
C SER A 61 -0.85 7.12 -4.60
N ALA A 62 -0.64 7.24 -3.29
CA ALA A 62 0.42 8.08 -2.72
C ALA A 62 1.82 7.56 -3.07
N ALA A 63 1.94 6.25 -3.27
CA ALA A 63 3.17 5.56 -3.61
C ALA A 63 2.86 4.23 -4.31
N CYS A 64 3.79 3.77 -5.13
CA CYS A 64 3.73 2.45 -5.74
C CYS A 64 4.89 1.55 -5.31
N LEU A 65 4.64 0.25 -5.26
CA LEU A 65 5.62 -0.79 -4.98
C LEU A 65 5.54 -1.82 -6.11
N PHE A 66 6.66 -2.10 -6.78
CA PHE A 66 6.68 -3.05 -7.88
C PHE A 66 7.70 -4.15 -7.65
N ASP A 67 7.22 -5.39 -7.63
CA ASP A 67 8.08 -6.57 -7.50
C ASP A 67 8.52 -7.09 -8.87
N ALA A 68 9.75 -6.78 -9.25
CA ALA A 68 10.30 -7.17 -10.54
C ALA A 68 10.89 -8.60 -10.55
N THR A 69 10.54 -9.46 -9.57
CA THR A 69 11.02 -10.84 -9.53
C THR A 69 10.63 -11.58 -10.80
N GLY A 70 11.63 -12.18 -11.45
CA GLY A 70 11.41 -13.04 -12.62
C GLY A 70 10.98 -12.31 -13.90
N ALA A 71 11.22 -11.00 -14.02
CA ALA A 71 10.93 -10.24 -15.24
C ALA A 71 9.46 -10.21 -15.67
N ASN A 72 8.53 -10.17 -14.71
CA ASN A 72 7.11 -10.25 -15.07
C ASN A 72 6.74 -9.08 -16.03
N PRO A 73 6.22 -9.37 -17.24
CA PRO A 73 5.94 -8.33 -18.24
C PRO A 73 4.82 -7.39 -17.79
N ASN A 74 3.82 -7.87 -17.04
CA ASN A 74 2.75 -7.03 -16.50
C ASN A 74 3.31 -6.03 -15.48
N VAL A 75 4.16 -6.49 -14.56
CA VAL A 75 4.82 -5.57 -13.61
C VAL A 75 5.72 -4.58 -14.35
N SER A 76 6.36 -5.01 -15.45
CA SER A 76 7.21 -4.13 -16.25
C SER A 76 6.39 -3.04 -16.95
N LEU A 77 5.20 -3.39 -17.46
CA LEU A 77 4.23 -2.44 -18.02
C LEU A 77 3.74 -1.44 -16.94
N GLU A 78 3.36 -1.93 -15.77
CA GLU A 78 2.93 -1.11 -14.63
C GLU A 78 4.01 -0.12 -14.19
N VAL A 79 5.28 -0.57 -14.15
CA VAL A 79 6.43 0.30 -13.86
C VAL A 79 6.60 1.35 -14.95
N GLY A 80 6.43 1.00 -16.22
CA GLY A 80 6.45 1.96 -17.34
C GLY A 80 5.38 3.04 -17.20
N ILE A 81 4.15 2.66 -16.83
CA ILE A 81 3.05 3.58 -16.54
C ILE A 81 3.41 4.50 -15.36
N ALA A 82 3.88 3.92 -14.25
CA ALA A 82 4.28 4.70 -13.08
C ALA A 82 5.44 5.65 -13.37
N HIS A 83 6.36 5.29 -14.27
CA HIS A 83 7.45 6.15 -14.70
C HIS A 83 6.98 7.31 -15.59
N ALA A 84 5.94 7.12 -16.39
CA ALA A 84 5.32 8.17 -17.19
C ALA A 84 4.46 9.13 -16.34
N LEU A 85 4.07 8.72 -15.14
CA LEU A 85 3.31 9.52 -14.19
C LEU A 85 4.25 10.17 -13.15
N PRO A 86 3.88 11.30 -12.54
CA PRO A 86 4.66 11.92 -11.45
C PRO A 86 4.46 11.18 -10.11
N THR A 87 4.47 9.83 -10.13
CA THR A 87 4.21 8.98 -8.98
C THR A 87 5.54 8.41 -8.46
N ASP A 88 5.76 8.51 -7.14
CA ASP A 88 6.92 7.87 -6.50
C ASP A 88 6.73 6.35 -6.46
N PHE A 89 7.79 5.61 -6.76
CA PHE A 89 7.75 4.15 -6.74
C PHE A 89 9.04 3.51 -6.25
N LEU A 90 8.87 2.35 -5.60
CA LEU A 90 9.94 1.50 -5.09
C LEU A 90 9.95 0.16 -5.81
N LEU A 91 11.13 -0.31 -6.20
CA LEU A 91 11.31 -1.64 -6.79
C LEU A 91 11.73 -2.65 -5.73
N THR A 92 11.12 -3.83 -5.75
CA THR A 92 11.49 -4.97 -4.92
C THR A 92 11.86 -6.17 -5.78
N ILE A 93 12.84 -6.96 -5.33
CA ILE A 93 13.29 -8.15 -6.06
C ILE A 93 13.60 -9.26 -5.06
N SER A 94 12.95 -10.40 -5.23
CA SER A 94 13.26 -11.63 -4.51
C SER A 94 14.55 -12.24 -5.07
N THR A 95 15.54 -12.39 -4.21
CA THR A 95 16.82 -13.05 -4.52
C THR A 95 16.87 -14.49 -4.01
N ARG A 96 15.73 -15.01 -3.51
CA ARG A 96 15.64 -16.40 -3.04
C ARG A 96 15.79 -17.35 -4.24
N ARG A 97 16.83 -18.17 -4.20
CA ARG A 97 17.00 -19.25 -5.20
C ARG A 97 15.83 -20.24 -5.07
N PRO A 98 15.16 -20.60 -6.18
CA PRO A 98 14.16 -21.66 -6.15
C PRO A 98 14.83 -22.99 -5.78
N PRO A 99 14.21 -23.83 -4.93
CA PRO A 99 14.81 -25.08 -4.45
C PRO A 99 15.10 -26.12 -5.55
N VAL A 100 14.59 -25.93 -6.77
CA VAL A 100 14.61 -26.96 -7.83
C VAL A 100 15.76 -26.79 -8.85
N ALA A 101 16.58 -25.74 -8.77
CA ALA A 101 17.68 -25.53 -9.73
C ALA A 101 18.96 -26.34 -9.44
N GLY A 102 18.88 -27.40 -8.63
CA GLY A 102 20.01 -28.24 -8.24
C GLY A 102 20.39 -29.35 -9.24
N ARG A 103 19.59 -29.62 -10.29
CA ARG A 103 19.85 -30.75 -11.22
C ARG A 103 20.02 -30.41 -12.71
N ALA A 104 19.80 -29.17 -13.16
CA ALA A 104 19.78 -28.86 -14.61
C ALA A 104 20.73 -27.74 -15.10
N ARG A 105 21.64 -27.20 -14.26
CA ARG A 105 22.56 -26.12 -14.70
C ARG A 105 24.04 -26.39 -14.36
N ARG A 106 24.55 -27.57 -14.72
CA ARG A 106 26.00 -27.87 -14.65
C ARG A 106 26.79 -27.53 -15.93
N GLY A 107 26.16 -26.96 -16.97
CA GLY A 107 26.85 -26.75 -18.26
C GLY A 107 26.66 -25.40 -18.96
N ARG A 108 25.82 -24.49 -18.46
CA ARG A 108 25.65 -23.15 -19.06
C ARG A 108 26.12 -22.09 -18.07
N ARG A 109 27.25 -21.43 -18.38
CA ARG A 109 27.57 -20.06 -17.93
C ARG A 109 26.40 -19.17 -18.37
N THR A 110 25.32 -19.21 -17.61
CA THR A 110 24.25 -18.25 -17.69
C THR A 110 24.82 -17.04 -16.98
N THR A 111 25.17 -16.01 -17.76
CA THR A 111 25.06 -14.63 -17.28
C THR A 111 23.89 -14.57 -16.32
N PRO A 112 24.04 -14.03 -15.09
CA PRO A 112 22.93 -14.01 -14.17
C PRO A 112 21.78 -13.34 -14.93
N ASP A 113 20.72 -14.10 -15.20
CA ASP A 113 19.44 -13.60 -15.70
C ASP A 113 19.05 -12.53 -14.69
N ARG A 114 19.52 -11.30 -14.94
CA ARG A 114 19.04 -10.08 -14.36
C ARG A 114 18.26 -9.44 -15.49
N PRO A 115 17.06 -9.95 -15.80
CA PRO A 115 16.09 -9.16 -16.52
C PRO A 115 15.60 -8.06 -15.56
N LEU A 116 16.53 -7.22 -15.11
CA LEU A 116 16.20 -5.90 -14.68
C LEU A 116 16.01 -5.12 -15.97
N ILE A 117 14.97 -4.30 -16.00
CA ILE A 117 14.92 -3.15 -16.90
C ILE A 117 16.21 -2.37 -16.63
N ALA A 118 17.17 -2.44 -17.57
CA ALA A 118 18.54 -1.95 -17.38
C ALA A 118 18.59 -0.47 -16.97
N ASP A 119 17.52 0.26 -17.27
CA ASP A 119 17.33 1.69 -17.05
C ASP A 119 16.86 2.07 -15.63
N LEU A 120 16.48 1.09 -14.79
CA LEU A 120 16.01 1.34 -13.42
C LEU A 120 17.12 1.22 -12.36
N GLN A 121 18.38 1.08 -12.79
CA GLN A 121 19.53 0.83 -11.89
C GLN A 121 19.81 1.98 -10.91
N GLY A 122 19.34 3.21 -11.19
CA GLY A 122 19.47 4.37 -10.30
C GLY A 122 18.29 4.60 -9.33
N ARG A 123 17.23 3.78 -9.39
CA ARG A 123 16.02 3.95 -8.55
C ARG A 123 16.13 3.20 -7.23
N ASN A 124 15.34 3.62 -6.25
CA ASN A 124 15.24 2.95 -4.96
C ASN A 124 14.87 1.47 -5.16
N ARG A 125 15.77 0.58 -4.70
CA ARG A 125 15.62 -0.86 -4.84
C ARG A 125 15.82 -1.56 -3.50
N ILE A 126 14.96 -2.54 -3.25
CA ILE A 126 15.05 -3.47 -2.14
C ILE A 126 15.21 -4.88 -2.70
N GLU A 127 16.34 -5.50 -2.39
CA GLU A 127 16.49 -6.94 -2.56
C GLU A 127 16.08 -7.64 -1.27
N TYR A 128 15.34 -8.74 -1.39
CA TYR A 128 14.88 -9.51 -0.23
C TYR A 128 14.98 -11.02 -0.48
N LYS A 129 15.17 -11.79 0.60
CA LYS A 129 15.16 -13.26 0.57
C LYS A 129 14.00 -13.87 1.33
N THR A 130 13.47 -13.12 2.30
CA THR A 130 12.43 -13.55 3.23
C THR A 130 11.37 -12.46 3.35
N TYR A 131 10.17 -12.85 3.74
CA TYR A 131 9.07 -11.91 4.01
C TYR A 131 9.46 -10.85 5.05
N ARG A 132 10.11 -11.26 6.15
CA ARG A 132 10.54 -10.32 7.20
C ARG A 132 11.44 -9.22 6.64
N SER A 133 12.44 -9.61 5.83
CA SER A 133 13.33 -8.64 5.18
C SER A 133 12.59 -7.72 4.21
N LEU A 134 11.62 -8.24 3.45
CA LEU A 134 10.77 -7.43 2.57
C LEU A 134 10.00 -6.39 3.39
N LYS A 135 9.25 -6.85 4.39
CA LYS A 135 8.43 -6.00 5.26
C LYS A 135 9.25 -4.90 5.92
N ASP A 136 10.34 -5.28 6.60
CA ASP A 136 11.16 -4.35 7.37
C ASP A 136 11.77 -3.27 6.47
N GLN A 137 12.27 -3.64 5.29
CA GLN A 137 12.87 -2.68 4.37
C GLN A 137 11.80 -1.79 3.71
N VAL A 138 10.67 -2.34 3.27
CA VAL A 138 9.57 -1.57 2.66
C VAL A 138 9.01 -0.56 3.66
N LEU A 139 8.78 -0.99 4.89
CA LEU A 139 8.31 -0.09 5.95
C LEU A 139 9.31 1.03 6.23
N ARG A 140 10.56 0.69 6.56
CA ARG A 140 11.54 1.67 7.04
C ARG A 140 12.04 2.61 5.95
N ARG A 141 12.34 2.08 4.77
CA ARG A 141 13.00 2.83 3.70
C ARG A 141 12.04 3.61 2.83
N TYR A 142 10.76 3.22 2.83
CA TYR A 142 9.80 3.75 1.88
C TYR A 142 8.51 4.22 2.55
N LEU A 143 7.73 3.32 3.15
CA LEU A 143 6.40 3.68 3.68
C LEU A 143 6.46 4.65 4.85
N ALA A 144 7.47 4.55 5.72
CA ALA A 144 7.70 5.50 6.83
C ALA A 144 8.01 6.93 6.35
N GLY A 145 8.39 7.10 5.08
CA GLY A 145 8.56 8.39 4.44
C GLY A 145 7.24 9.07 4.08
N LEU A 146 6.15 8.32 3.96
CA LEU A 146 4.88 8.84 3.47
C LEU A 146 4.30 9.86 4.47
N PRO A 147 3.91 11.07 4.01
CA PRO A 147 3.36 12.09 4.90
C PRO A 147 2.16 11.60 5.73
N TYR A 148 1.30 10.76 5.14
CA TYR A 148 0.15 10.21 5.85
C TYR A 148 0.56 9.24 6.97
N LEU A 149 1.53 8.36 6.71
CA LEU A 149 2.01 7.42 7.73
C LEU A 149 2.81 8.11 8.83
N ARG A 150 3.56 9.18 8.50
CA ARG A 150 4.24 10.01 9.51
C ARG A 150 3.25 10.64 10.49
N ARG A 151 2.15 11.22 9.97
CA ARG A 151 1.05 11.76 10.80
C ARG A 151 0.42 10.68 11.68
N TRP A 152 0.25 9.47 11.14
CA TRP A 152 -0.26 8.33 11.90
C TRP A 152 0.65 7.97 13.06
N HIS A 153 1.95 7.83 12.83
CA HIS A 153 2.91 7.51 13.90
C HIS A 153 3.00 8.61 14.95
N GLU A 154 2.90 9.88 14.55
CA GLU A 154 2.84 10.99 15.49
C GLU A 154 1.57 10.95 16.36
N PHE A 155 0.41 10.68 15.73
CA PHE A 155 -0.84 10.45 16.44
C PHE A 155 -0.75 9.27 17.41
N GLU A 156 -0.25 8.12 16.96
CA GLU A 156 -0.11 6.91 17.77
C GLU A 156 0.80 7.15 18.99
N LYS A 157 1.90 7.89 18.79
CA LYS A 157 2.82 8.27 19.88
C LYS A 157 2.13 9.12 20.95
N ASN A 158 1.31 10.09 20.53
CA ASN A 158 0.67 11.06 21.43
C ASN A 158 -0.69 10.59 21.97
N HIS A 159 -1.32 9.59 21.33
CA HIS A 159 -2.66 9.11 21.63
C HIS A 159 -2.73 7.58 21.61
N ARG A 160 -1.77 6.93 22.27
CA ARG A 160 -1.61 5.45 22.24
C ARG A 160 -2.88 4.69 22.62
N SER A 161 -3.64 5.16 23.61
CA SER A 161 -4.91 4.54 24.02
C SER A 161 -6.02 4.68 22.98
N HIS A 162 -5.97 5.71 22.14
CA HIS A 162 -6.97 5.95 21.08
C HIS A 162 -6.60 5.28 19.76
N ALA A 163 -5.36 4.82 19.57
CA ALA A 163 -4.88 4.28 18.30
C ALA A 163 -5.74 3.11 17.76
N PRO A 164 -6.14 2.10 18.55
CA PRO A 164 -7.00 1.02 18.05
C PRO A 164 -8.37 1.53 17.57
N LEU A 165 -8.95 2.48 18.30
CA LEU A 165 -10.26 3.07 17.99
C LEU A 165 -10.19 3.94 16.73
N ALA A 166 -9.15 4.78 16.64
CA ALA A 166 -8.85 5.57 15.46
C ALA A 166 -8.72 4.70 14.21
N LEU A 167 -8.02 3.57 14.33
CA LEU A 167 -7.85 2.66 13.21
C LEU A 167 -9.18 2.03 12.78
N GLY A 168 -10.04 1.63 13.73
CA GLY A 168 -11.39 1.16 13.44
C GLY A 168 -12.23 2.20 12.69
N VAL A 169 -12.17 3.47 13.10
CA VAL A 169 -12.83 4.59 12.41
C VAL A 169 -12.29 4.77 10.99
N LEU A 170 -10.97 4.73 10.80
CA LEU A 170 -10.33 4.88 9.49
C LEU A 170 -10.67 3.70 8.57
N HIS A 171 -10.82 2.49 9.11
CA HIS A 171 -11.32 1.33 8.36
C HIS A 171 -12.76 1.49 7.92
N GLU A 172 -13.64 1.99 8.79
CA GLU A 172 -15.02 2.30 8.40
C GLU A 172 -15.06 3.34 7.28
N ILE A 173 -14.29 4.43 7.37
CA ILE A 173 -14.20 5.44 6.31
C ILE A 173 -13.70 4.80 5.00
N ARG A 174 -12.73 3.87 5.08
CA ARG A 174 -12.19 3.18 3.90
C ARG A 174 -13.24 2.31 3.21
N ALA A 175 -14.04 1.59 4.00
CA ALA A 175 -15.07 0.69 3.50
C ALA A 175 -16.27 1.46 2.92
N SER A 176 -16.67 2.55 3.57
CA SER A 176 -17.87 3.33 3.21
C SER A 176 -17.60 4.53 2.30
N GLY A 177 -16.34 4.91 2.12
CA GLY A 177 -15.93 6.16 1.47
C GLY A 177 -16.10 7.41 2.35
N ARG A 178 -17.06 7.39 3.28
CA ARG A 178 -17.29 8.41 4.30
C ARG A 178 -18.04 7.82 5.48
N THR A 179 -17.78 8.33 6.67
CA THR A 179 -18.58 7.99 7.85
C THR A 179 -19.32 9.20 8.42
N THR A 180 -20.35 8.94 9.21
CA THR A 180 -21.20 9.95 9.82
C THR A 180 -21.07 9.89 11.34
N ARG A 181 -21.43 10.98 12.02
CA ARG A 181 -21.36 11.04 13.48
C ARG A 181 -22.13 9.90 14.18
N PRO A 182 -23.39 9.59 13.82
CA PRO A 182 -24.11 8.46 14.43
C PRO A 182 -23.39 7.10 14.28
N ARG A 183 -22.71 6.86 13.15
CA ARG A 183 -21.91 5.65 12.97
C ARG A 183 -20.67 5.65 13.86
N LEU A 184 -20.00 6.79 14.01
CA LEU A 184 -18.89 6.92 14.93
C LEU A 184 -19.33 6.71 16.39
N ASP A 185 -20.47 7.28 16.78
CA ASP A 185 -21.04 7.09 18.11
C ASP A 185 -21.32 5.60 18.36
N ALA A 186 -21.84 4.87 17.36
CA ALA A 186 -22.04 3.43 17.46
C ALA A 186 -20.72 2.66 17.65
N ILE A 187 -19.68 2.96 16.85
CA ILE A 187 -18.35 2.34 16.95
C ILE A 187 -17.70 2.60 18.31
N LEU A 188 -17.90 3.78 18.89
CA LEU A 188 -17.27 4.19 20.15
C LEU A 188 -18.12 3.97 21.41
N SER A 189 -19.39 3.59 21.27
CA SER A 189 -20.38 3.51 22.36
C SER A 189 -19.91 2.73 23.59
N ALA A 190 -19.19 1.63 23.40
CA ALA A 190 -18.68 0.77 24.48
C ALA A 190 -17.28 1.17 25.01
N THR A 191 -16.67 2.21 24.45
CA THR A 191 -15.24 2.53 24.69
C THR A 191 -15.03 3.63 25.74
N GLY A 192 -16.08 4.38 26.07
CA GLY A 192 -16.00 5.58 26.92
C GLY A 192 -15.29 6.77 26.28
N VAL A 193 -14.82 6.65 25.04
CA VAL A 193 -14.14 7.73 24.31
C VAL A 193 -15.16 8.61 23.59
N SER A 194 -15.10 9.92 23.85
CA SER A 194 -15.94 10.89 23.16
C SER A 194 -15.57 10.95 21.67
N VAL A 195 -16.58 10.81 20.78
CA VAL A 195 -16.40 10.99 19.32
C VAL A 195 -15.81 12.36 19.01
N THR A 196 -16.25 13.43 19.69
CA THR A 196 -15.71 14.77 19.49
C THR A 196 -14.22 14.84 19.81
N ALA A 197 -13.78 14.23 20.92
CA ALA A 197 -12.37 14.22 21.30
C ALA A 197 -11.50 13.44 20.30
N LEU A 198 -11.95 12.25 19.89
CA LEU A 198 -11.23 11.42 18.93
C LEU A 198 -11.13 12.10 17.56
N THR A 199 -12.25 12.60 17.05
CA THR A 199 -12.30 13.25 15.73
C THR A 199 -11.50 14.56 15.72
N ALA A 200 -11.56 15.36 16.77
CA ALA A 200 -10.71 16.55 16.90
C ALA A 200 -9.22 16.19 16.86
N ALA A 201 -8.81 15.12 17.54
CA ALA A 201 -7.44 14.63 17.48
C ALA A 201 -7.09 14.16 16.05
N LEU A 202 -7.91 13.33 15.41
CA LEU A 202 -7.68 12.87 14.04
C LEU A 202 -7.57 14.03 13.03
N THR A 203 -8.41 15.07 13.17
CA THR A 203 -8.35 16.27 12.34
C THR A 203 -7.10 17.08 12.61
N ARG A 204 -6.68 17.22 13.88
CA ARG A 204 -5.43 17.92 14.25
C ARG A 204 -4.21 17.31 13.56
N TYR A 205 -4.10 15.99 13.51
CA TYR A 205 -3.01 15.29 12.79
C TYR A 205 -3.29 15.15 11.29
N ARG A 206 -4.37 15.74 10.75
CA ARG A 206 -4.76 15.67 9.34
C ARG A 206 -4.86 14.21 8.84
N LEU A 207 -5.42 13.34 9.68
CA LEU A 207 -5.72 11.94 9.35
C LEU A 207 -7.12 11.79 8.77
N VAL A 208 -8.02 12.72 9.08
CA VAL A 208 -9.37 12.84 8.51
C VAL A 208 -9.70 14.31 8.23
N THR A 209 -10.59 14.54 7.27
CA THR A 209 -11.20 15.83 6.99
C THR A 209 -12.69 15.79 7.34
N VAL A 210 -13.18 16.83 8.00
CA VAL A 210 -14.60 16.98 8.35
C VAL A 210 -15.28 17.90 7.35
N ARG A 211 -16.44 17.51 6.85
CA ARG A 211 -17.30 18.37 6.02
C ARG A 211 -18.65 18.55 6.71
N SER A 212 -19.18 19.77 6.70
CA SER A 212 -20.51 20.11 7.22
C SER A 212 -21.58 20.05 6.12
N GLY A 213 -22.86 20.03 6.51
CA GLY A 213 -24.00 20.06 5.60
C GLY A 213 -24.66 18.70 5.38
N ARG A 214 -25.59 18.63 4.41
CA ARG A 214 -26.40 17.44 4.10
C ARG A 214 -25.54 16.23 3.71
N ASP A 215 -24.47 16.47 2.95
CA ASP A 215 -23.47 15.48 2.56
C ASP A 215 -22.22 15.50 3.45
N GLY A 216 -22.35 16.09 4.64
CA GLY A 216 -21.31 16.16 5.63
C GLY A 216 -20.88 14.78 6.15
N GLY A 217 -19.72 14.75 6.79
CA GLY A 217 -19.14 13.53 7.31
C GLY A 217 -17.64 13.63 7.51
N TYR A 218 -17.03 12.47 7.78
CA TYR A 218 -15.60 12.32 7.95
C TYR A 218 -15.03 11.52 6.79
N PHE A 219 -13.98 12.05 6.19
CA PHE A 219 -13.35 11.54 4.98
C PHE A 219 -11.85 11.39 5.19
N TYR A 220 -11.20 10.55 4.39
CA TYR A 220 -9.74 10.66 4.24
C TYR A 220 -9.37 12.02 3.66
N PRO A 221 -8.20 12.57 4.02
CA PRO A 221 -7.73 13.83 3.47
C PRO A 221 -7.39 13.67 1.99
N SER A 222 -7.96 14.55 1.16
CA SER A 222 -7.48 14.77 -0.21
C SER A 222 -6.29 15.73 -0.20
N LYS A 223 -5.35 15.54 -1.14
CA LYS A 223 -4.23 16.45 -1.36
C LYS A 223 -4.69 17.78 -1.94
#